data_AF-S5VQM5-F1
#
_entry.id   AF-S5VQM5-F1
#
_cell.length_a   1.000
_cell.length_b   1.000
_cell.length_c   1.000
_cell.angle_alpha   90.00
_cell.angle_beta   90.00
_cell.angle_gamma   90.00
#
_symmetry.space_group_name_H-M   'P 1'
#
loop_
_entity.id
_entity.type
_entity.pdbx_description
1 polymer ?
#
loop_
_entity_poly.entity_id
_entity_poly.type
_entity_poly.pdbx_seq_one_letter_code
_entity_poly.pdbx_strand_id
1 'polypeptide(L)'
;MQHPSHPARTRTAPGVPCTRGHAAAKHLAPGRAVTSYATSGDRVRVTVRGELDLVSGNRLRGPLGEALTASTTGLDLDLSELAFCDCAGLTVLMELRLRALSRGKTVVIRRSGAATDRLLRLLGAQDLFSPPGPHGPSPRPLTPATA
;
A
#
# COMPACT_ATOMS: atom_id res chain seq x y z
N MET A 1 -8.54 57.44 9.14
CA MET A 1 -9.10 56.24 9.80
C MET A 1 -8.17 55.07 9.48
N GLN A 2 -7.29 54.69 10.42
CA GLN A 2 -6.39 53.56 10.28
C GLN A 2 -6.72 52.58 11.41
N HIS A 3 -7.11 51.36 11.06
CA HIS A 3 -7.41 50.29 12.01
C HIS A 3 -6.10 49.56 12.39
N PRO A 4 -5.79 49.36 13.68
CA PRO A 4 -4.63 48.56 14.07
C PRO A 4 -4.95 47.06 13.98
N SER A 5 -4.16 46.34 13.19
CA SER A 5 -4.20 44.88 13.06
C SER A 5 -3.62 44.21 14.31
N HIS A 6 -4.42 43.39 15.01
CA HIS A 6 -3.94 42.54 16.11
C HIS A 6 -3.23 41.29 15.56
N PRO A 7 -2.06 40.88 16.11
CA PRO A 7 -1.48 39.59 15.78
C PRO A 7 -2.24 38.46 16.51
N ALA A 8 -2.63 37.43 15.75
CA ALA A 8 -3.21 36.20 16.29
C ALA A 8 -2.15 35.43 17.10
N ARG A 9 -2.41 35.22 18.38
CA ARG A 9 -1.57 34.38 19.25
C ARG A 9 -1.90 32.91 19.02
N THR A 10 -0.99 32.19 18.38
CA THR A 10 -1.03 30.73 18.27
C THR A 10 -0.83 30.12 19.66
N ARG A 11 -1.84 29.40 20.16
CA ARG A 11 -1.79 28.74 21.46
C ARG A 11 -1.15 27.36 21.31
N THR A 12 0.15 27.26 21.52
CA THR A 12 0.89 26.00 21.55
C THR A 12 0.51 25.23 22.82
N ALA A 13 -0.17 24.09 22.68
CA ALA A 13 -0.39 23.15 23.78
C ALA A 13 0.88 22.29 23.99
N PRO A 14 1.31 22.04 25.24
CA PRO A 14 2.47 21.21 25.52
C PRO A 14 2.21 19.74 25.17
N GLY A 15 3.20 19.14 24.50
CA GLY A 15 3.16 17.77 23.98
C GLY A 15 3.16 16.70 25.06
N VAL A 16 2.39 15.65 24.81
CA VAL A 16 2.50 14.36 25.51
C VAL A 16 3.54 13.53 24.76
N PRO A 17 4.67 13.14 25.38
CA PRO A 17 5.59 12.20 24.74
C PRO A 17 5.02 10.79 24.88
N CYS A 18 4.39 10.29 23.81
CA CYS A 18 4.15 8.85 23.66
C CYS A 18 5.48 8.17 23.33
N THR A 19 6.23 7.78 24.35
CA THR A 19 7.39 6.91 24.18
C THR A 19 6.93 5.50 23.83
N ARG A 20 7.14 5.10 22.58
CA ARG A 20 7.19 3.68 22.21
C ARG A 20 8.35 3.47 21.27
N GLY A 21 9.41 2.89 21.82
CA GLY A 21 10.58 2.47 21.08
C GLY A 21 10.18 1.48 20.00
N HIS A 22 10.23 1.92 18.75
CA HIS A 22 10.29 1.04 17.60
C HIS A 22 11.77 0.97 17.20
N ALA A 23 12.30 -0.26 17.20
CA ALA A 23 13.62 -0.57 16.69
C ALA A 23 13.84 0.20 15.38
N ALA A 24 14.99 0.86 15.26
CA ALA A 24 15.33 1.77 14.18
C ALA A 24 15.34 1.03 12.83
N ALA A 25 14.16 0.86 12.23
CA ALA A 25 14.03 0.65 10.80
C ALA A 25 14.68 1.87 10.17
N LYS A 26 15.79 1.66 9.46
CA LYS A 26 16.56 2.72 8.80
C LYS A 26 15.61 3.49 7.90
N HIS A 27 15.12 4.62 8.39
CA HIS A 27 14.17 5.45 7.69
C HIS A 27 14.92 6.04 6.49
N LEU A 28 14.51 5.68 5.28
CA LEU A 28 15.00 6.36 4.09
C LEU A 28 14.50 7.80 4.15
N ALA A 29 15.16 8.74 3.46
CA ALA A 29 14.67 10.12 3.45
C ALA A 29 13.19 10.15 3.02
N PRO A 30 12.35 11.05 3.59
CA PRO A 30 10.92 11.07 3.34
C PRO A 30 10.57 11.02 1.85
N GLY A 31 9.52 10.26 1.51
CA GLY A 31 9.07 10.11 0.12
C GLY A 31 10.03 9.31 -0.78
N ARG A 32 10.89 8.48 -0.19
CA ARG A 32 11.71 7.51 -0.94
C ARG A 32 11.23 6.08 -0.67
N ALA A 33 10.99 5.38 -1.76
CA ALA A 33 10.87 3.93 -1.79
C ALA A 33 11.96 3.35 -2.70
N VAL A 34 12.44 2.15 -2.33
CA VAL A 34 13.28 1.32 -3.18
C VAL A 34 12.56 0.01 -3.43
N THR A 35 12.57 -0.45 -4.68
CA THR A 35 12.00 -1.73 -5.09
C THR A 35 13.06 -2.68 -5.60
N SER A 36 13.04 -3.93 -5.15
CA SER A 36 13.80 -5.02 -5.74
C SER A 36 12.86 -6.09 -6.31
N TYR A 37 13.27 -6.72 -7.40
CA TYR A 37 12.47 -7.69 -8.15
C TYR A 37 13.18 -9.03 -8.22
N ALA A 38 12.43 -10.12 -8.02
CA ALA A 38 12.94 -11.47 -8.18
C ALA A 38 11.88 -12.36 -8.83
N THR A 39 12.21 -13.03 -9.92
CA THR A 39 11.33 -14.01 -10.56
C THR A 39 11.28 -15.29 -9.73
N SER A 40 10.07 -15.81 -9.50
CA SER A 40 9.84 -17.06 -8.77
C SER A 40 8.76 -17.85 -9.50
N GLY A 41 9.21 -18.76 -10.38
CA GLY A 41 8.33 -19.47 -11.31
C GLY A 41 7.52 -18.50 -12.15
N ASP A 42 6.20 -18.64 -12.12
CA ASP A 42 5.25 -17.85 -12.91
C ASP A 42 4.90 -16.48 -12.30
N ARG A 43 5.54 -16.11 -11.18
CA ARG A 43 5.26 -14.88 -10.43
C ARG A 43 6.52 -14.05 -10.29
N VAL A 44 6.33 -12.74 -10.11
CA VAL A 44 7.41 -11.83 -9.77
C VAL A 44 7.22 -11.38 -8.33
N ARG A 45 8.23 -11.62 -7.49
CA ARG A 45 8.31 -11.06 -6.14
C ARG A 45 8.83 -9.64 -6.22
N VAL A 46 8.12 -8.71 -5.58
CA VAL A 46 8.50 -7.31 -5.45
C VAL A 46 8.65 -6.97 -3.99
N THR A 47 9.85 -6.59 -3.57
CA THR A 47 10.09 -6.10 -2.21
C THR A 47 10.17 -4.59 -2.23
N VAL A 48 9.37 -3.92 -1.39
CA VAL A 48 9.34 -2.46 -1.27
C VAL A 48 9.90 -2.07 0.10
N ARG A 49 10.87 -1.17 0.10
CA ARG A 49 11.54 -0.65 1.30
C ARG A 49 11.42 0.86 1.37
N GLY A 50 11.27 1.43 2.57
CA GLY A 50 11.17 2.88 2.78
C GLY A 50 9.74 3.32 3.06
N GLU A 51 9.24 4.31 2.33
CA GLU A 51 7.88 4.84 2.52
C GLU A 51 7.06 4.73 1.25
N LEU A 52 5.77 4.43 1.40
CA LEU A 52 4.82 4.43 0.30
C LEU A 52 3.77 5.55 0.52
N ASP A 53 4.05 6.68 -0.09
CA ASP A 53 3.26 7.92 -0.03
C ASP A 53 2.90 8.39 -1.45
N LEU A 54 2.37 9.62 -1.57
CA LEU A 54 2.05 10.20 -2.87
C LEU A 54 3.27 10.30 -3.81
N VAL A 55 4.43 10.73 -3.30
CA VAL A 55 5.62 11.01 -4.12
C VAL A 55 6.27 9.71 -4.60
N SER A 56 6.54 8.80 -3.67
CA SER A 56 7.10 7.48 -3.96
C SER A 56 6.12 6.62 -4.75
N GLY A 57 4.82 6.66 -4.40
CA GLY A 57 3.77 5.94 -5.11
C GLY A 57 3.69 6.31 -6.59
N ASN A 58 3.72 7.61 -6.91
CA ASN A 58 3.78 8.09 -8.30
C ASN A 58 4.97 7.50 -9.07
N ARG A 59 6.14 7.40 -8.43
CA ARG A 59 7.35 6.83 -9.04
C ARG A 59 7.27 5.32 -9.22
N LEU A 60 6.57 4.61 -8.35
CA LEU A 60 6.48 3.14 -8.38
C LEU A 60 5.40 2.61 -9.33
N ARG A 61 4.42 3.41 -9.75
CA ARG A 61 3.36 2.98 -10.68
C ARG A 61 3.89 2.35 -11.97
N GLY A 62 4.87 2.98 -12.60
CA GLY A 62 5.51 2.49 -13.84
C GLY A 62 6.21 1.14 -13.62
N PRO A 63 7.23 1.09 -12.75
CA PRO A 63 7.98 -0.14 -12.46
C PRO A 63 7.10 -1.32 -11.99
N LEU A 64 6.11 -1.07 -11.13
CA LEU A 64 5.16 -2.12 -10.71
C LEU A 64 4.30 -2.62 -11.87
N GLY A 65 3.90 -1.72 -12.77
CA GLY A 65 3.18 -2.07 -14.00
C GLY A 65 4.01 -2.90 -14.98
N GLU A 66 5.30 -2.59 -15.11
CA GLU A 66 6.25 -3.35 -15.92
C GLU A 66 6.46 -4.75 -15.34
N ALA A 67 6.71 -4.86 -14.03
CA ALA A 67 6.82 -6.15 -13.34
C ALA A 67 5.56 -7.00 -13.50
N LEU A 68 4.37 -6.39 -13.37
CA LEU A 68 3.10 -7.07 -13.59
C LEU A 68 2.96 -7.57 -15.04
N THR A 69 3.45 -6.80 -16.00
CA THR A 69 3.44 -7.17 -17.42
C THR A 69 4.37 -8.36 -17.67
N ALA A 70 5.56 -8.36 -17.08
CA ALA A 70 6.55 -9.42 -17.20
C ALA A 70 6.18 -10.73 -16.47
N SER A 71 5.39 -10.66 -15.40
CA SER A 71 4.92 -11.86 -14.69
C SER A 71 3.90 -12.67 -15.51
N THR A 72 3.82 -13.99 -15.32
CA THR A 72 2.80 -14.83 -15.96
C THR A 72 1.48 -14.75 -15.21
N THR A 73 1.48 -15.06 -13.90
CA THR A 73 0.26 -15.16 -13.08
C THR A 73 0.08 -14.01 -12.10
N GLY A 74 1.09 -13.16 -11.91
CA GLY A 74 0.99 -11.94 -11.13
C GLY A 74 2.16 -11.66 -10.18
N LEU A 75 1.89 -10.81 -9.19
CA LEU A 75 2.89 -10.26 -8.28
C LEU A 75 2.72 -10.77 -6.85
N ASP A 76 3.85 -10.98 -6.18
CA ASP A 76 3.95 -11.24 -4.75
C ASP A 76 4.70 -10.07 -4.09
N LEU A 77 3.97 -9.24 -3.35
CA LEU A 77 4.49 -8.06 -2.68
C LEU A 77 5.04 -8.42 -1.31
N ASP A 78 6.21 -7.90 -1.00
CA ASP A 78 6.78 -7.88 0.33
C ASP A 78 6.94 -6.42 0.77
N LEU A 79 6.12 -6.06 1.75
CA LEU A 79 6.01 -4.72 2.33
C LEU A 79 6.50 -4.70 3.78
N SER A 80 7.21 -5.74 4.25
CA SER A 80 7.65 -5.82 5.65
C SER A 80 8.65 -4.74 6.03
N GLU A 81 9.29 -4.12 5.03
CA GLU A 81 10.29 -3.07 5.19
C GLU A 81 9.77 -1.67 4.84
N LEU A 82 8.44 -1.52 4.74
CA LEU A 82 7.82 -0.21 4.72
C LEU A 82 7.78 0.37 6.14
N ALA A 83 8.41 1.51 6.33
CA ALA A 83 8.31 2.31 7.55
C ALA A 83 6.99 3.09 7.60
N PHE A 84 6.42 3.43 6.44
CA PHE A 84 5.20 4.21 6.32
C PHE A 84 4.41 3.85 5.06
N CYS A 85 3.08 3.91 5.16
CA CYS A 85 2.15 3.79 4.04
C CYS A 85 0.92 4.66 4.34
N ASP A 86 0.61 5.63 3.47
CA ASP A 86 -0.58 6.48 3.60
C ASP A 86 -1.71 6.06 2.64
N CYS A 87 -2.76 6.87 2.57
CA CYS A 87 -3.89 6.61 1.67
C CYS A 87 -3.50 6.71 0.19
N ALA A 88 -2.55 7.57 -0.18
CA ALA A 88 -2.07 7.68 -1.55
C ALA A 88 -1.26 6.43 -1.94
N GLY A 89 -0.42 5.94 -1.02
CA GLY A 89 0.30 4.68 -1.18
C GLY A 89 -0.65 3.49 -1.35
N LEU A 90 -1.69 3.41 -0.53
CA LEU A 90 -2.71 2.36 -0.69
C LEU A 90 -3.46 2.47 -2.02
N THR A 91 -3.75 3.68 -2.49
CA THR A 91 -4.39 3.90 -3.80
C THR A 91 -3.56 3.27 -4.92
N VAL A 92 -2.23 3.40 -4.87
CA VAL A 92 -1.32 2.74 -5.83
C VAL A 92 -1.45 1.21 -5.75
N LEU A 93 -1.54 0.63 -4.56
CA LEU A 93 -1.73 -0.83 -4.40
C LEU A 93 -3.10 -1.29 -4.95
N MET A 94 -4.16 -0.51 -4.74
CA MET A 94 -5.50 -0.78 -5.27
C MET A 94 -5.52 -0.73 -6.80
N GLU A 95 -4.95 0.31 -7.40
CA GLU A 95 -4.82 0.46 -8.84
C GLU A 95 -4.02 -0.71 -9.45
N LEU A 96 -2.91 -1.10 -8.83
CA LEU A 96 -2.10 -2.24 -9.26
C LEU A 96 -2.91 -3.54 -9.24
N ARG A 97 -3.68 -3.77 -8.18
CA ARG A 97 -4.57 -4.94 -8.06
C ARG A 97 -5.64 -4.95 -9.15
N LEU A 98 -6.34 -3.83 -9.36
CA LEU A 98 -7.36 -3.73 -10.41
C LEU A 98 -6.78 -4.00 -11.79
N ARG A 99 -5.58 -3.46 -12.07
CA ARG A 99 -4.85 -3.72 -13.31
C ARG A 99 -4.47 -5.20 -13.46
N ALA A 100 -4.06 -5.86 -12.38
CA ALA A 100 -3.77 -7.29 -12.42
C ALA A 100 -5.02 -8.11 -12.73
N LEU A 101 -6.14 -7.82 -12.05
CA LEU A 101 -7.41 -8.51 -12.28
C LEU A 101 -7.91 -8.34 -13.71
N SER A 102 -7.79 -7.14 -14.30
CA SER A 102 -8.14 -6.89 -15.70
C SER A 102 -7.35 -7.74 -16.71
N ARG A 103 -6.22 -8.33 -16.27
CA ARG A 103 -5.33 -9.16 -17.07
C ARG A 103 -5.36 -10.65 -16.65
N GLY A 104 -6.31 -11.04 -15.80
CA GLY A 104 -6.39 -12.41 -15.25
C GLY A 104 -5.24 -12.77 -14.30
N LYS A 105 -4.55 -11.76 -13.75
CA LYS A 105 -3.42 -11.93 -12.82
C LYS A 105 -3.84 -11.52 -11.40
N THR A 106 -3.01 -11.89 -10.42
CA THR A 106 -3.25 -11.55 -9.01
C THR A 106 -2.11 -10.72 -8.41
N VAL A 107 -2.41 -9.93 -7.39
CA VAL A 107 -1.43 -9.24 -6.57
C VAL A 107 -1.65 -9.70 -5.14
N VAL A 108 -0.63 -10.30 -4.54
CA VAL A 108 -0.71 -10.89 -3.20
C VAL A 108 0.29 -10.20 -2.29
N ILE A 109 -0.13 -9.77 -1.10
CA ILE A 109 0.81 -9.28 -0.08
C ILE A 109 1.24 -10.48 0.77
N ARG A 110 2.53 -10.86 0.67
CA ARG A 110 3.10 -12.01 1.39
C ARG A 110 3.55 -11.66 2.79
N ARG A 111 4.09 -10.46 2.96
CA ARG A 111 4.56 -9.92 4.24
C ARG A 111 4.33 -8.42 4.27
N SER A 112 4.01 -7.89 5.44
CA SER A 112 3.77 -6.47 5.68
C SER A 112 4.13 -6.12 7.12
N GLY A 113 4.49 -4.86 7.36
CA GLY A 113 4.72 -4.35 8.71
C GLY A 113 3.41 -4.08 9.46
N ALA A 114 3.48 -4.02 10.80
CA ALA A 114 2.31 -3.84 11.67
C ALA A 114 1.48 -2.58 11.35
N ALA A 115 2.11 -1.50 10.90
CA ALA A 115 1.43 -0.27 10.49
C ALA A 115 0.59 -0.48 9.22
N THR A 116 1.17 -1.09 8.19
CA THR A 116 0.49 -1.44 6.93
C THR A 116 -0.63 -2.44 7.18
N ASP A 117 -0.42 -3.44 8.04
CA ASP A 117 -1.47 -4.39 8.41
C ASP A 117 -2.64 -3.71 9.13
N ARG A 118 -2.34 -2.78 10.05
CA ARG A 118 -3.39 -2.03 10.72
C ARG A 118 -4.18 -1.19 9.73
N LEU A 119 -3.52 -0.52 8.80
CA LEU A 119 -4.16 0.28 7.75
C LEU A 119 -5.09 -0.58 6.88
N LEU A 120 -4.59 -1.69 6.35
CA LEU A 120 -5.38 -2.62 5.53
C LEU A 120 -6.56 -3.20 6.31
N ARG A 121 -6.40 -3.50 7.61
CA ARG A 121 -7.52 -3.96 8.46
C ARG A 121 -8.58 -2.88 8.64
N LEU A 122 -8.17 -1.66 8.96
CA LEU A 122 -9.10 -0.54 9.17
C LEU A 122 -9.92 -0.22 7.92
N LEU A 123 -9.36 -0.50 6.74
CA LEU A 123 -10.00 -0.26 5.46
C LEU A 123 -10.70 -1.50 4.88
N GLY A 124 -10.72 -2.63 5.60
CA GLY A 124 -11.32 -3.88 5.12
C GLY A 124 -10.64 -4.45 3.88
N ALA A 125 -9.38 -4.10 3.62
CA ALA A 125 -8.66 -4.39 2.39
C ALA A 125 -7.75 -5.63 2.47
N GLN A 126 -7.70 -6.30 3.63
CA GLN A 126 -6.82 -7.46 3.84
C GLN A 126 -7.09 -8.60 2.86
N ASP A 127 -8.36 -9.00 2.76
CA ASP A 127 -8.77 -10.12 1.90
C ASP A 127 -8.59 -9.82 0.41
N LEU A 128 -8.49 -8.54 0.04
CA LEU A 128 -8.24 -8.15 -1.35
C LEU A 128 -6.85 -8.61 -1.83
N PHE A 129 -5.85 -8.65 -0.94
CA PHE A 129 -4.48 -9.03 -1.26
C PHE A 129 -4.08 -10.41 -0.74
N SER A 130 -5.04 -11.17 -0.24
CA SER A 130 -4.82 -12.57 0.12
C SER A 130 -4.56 -13.40 -1.14
N PRO A 131 -3.73 -14.46 -1.06
CA PRO A 131 -3.63 -15.42 -2.15
C PRO A 131 -5.03 -15.95 -2.47
N PRO A 132 -5.37 -16.17 -3.76
CA PRO A 132 -6.60 -16.87 -4.09
C PRO A 132 -6.60 -18.19 -3.32
N GLY A 133 -7.70 -18.47 -2.62
CA GLY A 133 -7.85 -19.72 -1.88
C GLY A 133 -7.65 -20.92 -2.83
N PRO A 134 -7.41 -22.13 -2.28
CA PRO A 134 -7.33 -23.36 -3.07
C PRO A 134 -8.59 -23.60 -3.92
N HIS A 135 -9.69 -22.94 -3.57
CA HIS A 135 -10.85 -22.74 -4.42
C HIS A 135 -10.82 -21.29 -4.89
N GLY A 136 -10.57 -21.07 -6.18
CA GLY A 136 -10.69 -19.75 -6.81
C GLY A 136 -12.06 -19.11 -6.53
N PRO A 137 -12.24 -17.80 -6.78
CA PRO A 137 -13.50 -17.12 -6.49
C PRO A 137 -14.65 -17.89 -7.15
N SER A 138 -15.49 -18.56 -6.35
CA SER A 138 -16.74 -19.09 -6.87
C SER A 138 -17.57 -17.88 -7.28
N PRO A 139 -18.01 -17.78 -8.54
CA PRO A 139 -18.97 -16.75 -8.89
C PRO A 139 -20.20 -17.00 -8.03
N ARG A 140 -20.50 -16.09 -7.08
CA ARG A 140 -21.82 -16.08 -6.44
C ARG A 140 -22.84 -15.91 -7.58
N PRO A 141 -23.77 -16.85 -7.79
CA PRO A 141 -24.86 -16.60 -8.71
C PRO A 141 -25.63 -15.38 -8.17
N LEU A 142 -25.65 -14.30 -8.94
CA LEU A 142 -26.61 -13.22 -8.78
C LEU A 142 -27.97 -13.84 -9.11
N THR A 143 -28.70 -14.30 -8.10
CA THR A 143 -30.10 -14.69 -8.32
C THR A 143 -30.87 -13.43 -8.71
N PRO A 144 -31.60 -13.44 -9.83
CA PRO A 144 -32.45 -12.31 -10.16
C PRO A 144 -33.49 -12.12 -9.06
N ALA A 145 -33.63 -10.89 -8.59
CA ALA A 145 -34.73 -10.48 -7.74
C ALA A 145 -36.03 -10.77 -8.52
N THR A 146 -36.82 -11.70 -8.02
CA THR A 146 -38.17 -11.96 -8.54
C THR A 146 -39.01 -10.72 -8.26
N ALA A 147 -39.66 -10.22 -9.32
CA ALA A 147 -40.58 -9.09 -9.31
C ALA A 147 -41.84 -9.39 -8.49
#